data_AF-A0A0D3AW43-F1
#
_entry.id   AF-A0A0D3AW43-F1
#
_cell.length_a   1.000
_cell.length_b   1.000
_cell.length_c   1.000
_cell.angle_alpha   90.00
_cell.angle_beta   90.00
_cell.angle_gamma   90.00
#
_symmetry.space_group_name_H-M   'P 1'
#
loop_
_entity.id
_entity.type
_entity.pdbx_description
1 polymer ?
#
loop_
_entity_poly.entity_id
_entity_poly.type
_entity_poly.pdbx_seq_one_letter_code
_entity_poly.pdbx_strand_id
1 'polypeptide(L)'
;MMTLGDVHTGRFGANSSSSRPRKVRIHGYKIPDLNLDPCLDCDEEETREVVVGKHQDADYVQNVPQLAYELEVEILSRVPRFEYWKLNLLSKRFSRLLKSGMIFKVRRDRGVVEPSVFMLSNGDTRWTIFDKDFEKFQKVSELPSDMCFFRGDKESLCAGTHLIVTGKEEKSIALWRYEVETSKWFKGPAMITPRILFASATCGTVVFVAGGLDASLEVVNRAEKYDSETKTWMHLNAMHKRRKFCSGCYLRGKFYVIGGRDERDQNLTCGERYDEGTDTWELIPDILKDMSFSSVQSPPLIAVVNEDLYSLETSSNELRVYDTNANVWKKLGDVPVRAKSNGGWGVAFKSLGDKLLVIGASSGPSRTETMSVYTCSPSADPKEKLVWEESKRCCGVRLSHFILNCCVMIA
;
A
#
# COMPACT_ATOMS: atom_id res chain seq x y z
N MET A 1 -1.52 74.40 -0.63
CA MET A 1 -0.68 75.43 -1.29
C MET A 1 0.43 75.76 -0.31
N MET A 2 1.70 75.47 -0.63
CA MET A 2 2.91 75.78 0.17
C MET A 2 3.00 75.10 1.56
N THR A 3 4.17 74.75 2.12
CA THR A 3 5.53 74.49 1.58
C THR A 3 6.31 73.59 2.56
N LEU A 4 7.40 72.98 2.09
CA LEU A 4 8.36 72.20 2.89
C LEU A 4 9.16 73.03 3.91
N GLY A 5 9.78 72.32 4.86
CA GLY A 5 10.84 72.80 5.76
C GLY A 5 11.58 71.63 6.43
N ASP A 6 12.58 71.07 5.74
CA ASP A 6 13.44 69.96 6.20
C ASP A 6 14.53 70.39 7.23
N VAL A 7 15.39 69.42 7.60
CA VAL A 7 16.72 69.48 8.30
C VAL A 7 16.67 69.10 9.81
N HIS A 8 17.43 68.11 10.35
CA HIS A 8 18.45 67.22 9.76
C HIS A 8 18.62 65.83 10.45
N THR A 9 18.79 64.79 9.64
CA THR A 9 19.70 63.61 9.77
C THR A 9 19.95 62.86 11.10
N GLY A 10 19.74 61.54 11.05
CA GLY A 10 20.56 60.52 11.73
C GLY A 10 20.74 59.29 10.81
N ARG A 11 21.97 58.85 10.56
CA ARG A 11 22.27 57.74 9.61
C ARG A 11 22.07 56.36 10.26
N PHE A 12 21.40 55.45 9.56
CA PHE A 12 21.63 54.00 9.67
C PHE A 12 22.08 53.46 8.31
N GLY A 13 23.21 52.74 8.29
CA GLY A 13 23.70 52.05 7.10
C GLY A 13 23.17 50.62 7.03
N ALA A 14 22.56 50.24 5.92
CA ALA A 14 22.16 48.86 5.65
C ALA A 14 23.26 48.15 4.86
N ASN A 15 23.91 47.15 5.47
CA ASN A 15 24.85 46.27 4.77
C ASN A 15 24.10 45.21 3.96
N SER A 16 24.51 45.01 2.72
CA SER A 16 24.02 43.96 1.84
C SER A 16 24.63 42.60 2.19
N SER A 17 23.81 41.55 2.25
CA SER A 17 24.29 40.15 2.27
C SER A 17 23.61 39.35 1.16
N SER A 18 24.40 38.98 0.15
CA SER A 18 23.93 38.17 -0.98
C SER A 18 23.79 36.70 -0.58
N SER A 19 22.60 36.12 -0.80
CA SER A 19 22.41 34.68 -0.67
C SER A 19 22.99 33.95 -1.89
N ARG A 20 23.95 33.06 -1.67
CA ARG A 20 24.53 32.23 -2.74
C ARG A 20 23.52 31.13 -3.16
N PRO A 21 23.34 30.84 -4.46
CA PRO A 21 22.51 29.73 -4.89
C PRO A 21 23.14 28.39 -4.48
N ARG A 22 22.34 27.50 -3.90
CA ARG A 22 22.77 26.13 -3.55
C ARG A 22 23.00 25.31 -4.82
N LYS A 23 24.23 24.87 -5.05
CA LYS A 23 24.54 23.88 -6.10
C LYS A 23 23.91 22.53 -5.72
N VAL A 24 22.96 22.07 -6.53
CA VAL A 24 22.45 20.69 -6.47
C VAL A 24 23.53 19.76 -7.05
N ARG A 25 23.91 18.71 -6.31
CA ARG A 25 24.81 17.65 -6.79
C ARG A 25 23.97 16.55 -7.44
N ILE A 26 23.90 16.56 -8.77
CA ILE A 26 23.34 15.46 -9.55
C ILE A 26 24.30 14.27 -9.43
N HIS A 27 23.82 13.13 -8.93
CA HIS A 27 24.53 11.86 -9.06
C HIS A 27 24.21 11.28 -10.43
N GLY A 28 25.22 11.05 -11.26
CA GLY A 28 25.03 10.52 -12.60
C GLY A 28 24.55 9.06 -12.55
N TYR A 29 23.32 8.83 -12.99
CA TYR A 29 22.80 7.49 -13.23
C TYR A 29 23.24 7.00 -14.61
N LYS A 30 23.57 5.71 -14.76
CA LYS A 30 23.65 5.08 -16.09
C LYS A 30 22.23 4.89 -16.62
N ILE A 31 21.90 5.65 -17.67
CA ILE A 31 20.59 5.64 -18.33
C ILE A 31 20.62 4.58 -19.45
N PRO A 32 19.59 3.71 -19.59
CA PRO A 32 19.38 2.92 -20.79
C PRO A 32 19.00 3.86 -21.96
N ASP A 33 19.75 3.84 -23.05
CA ASP A 33 19.43 4.68 -24.22
C ASP A 33 18.21 4.13 -24.96
N LEU A 34 17.07 4.79 -24.80
CA LEU A 34 15.80 4.43 -25.41
C LEU A 34 15.65 4.97 -26.86
N ASN A 35 16.73 5.44 -27.48
CA ASN A 35 16.81 5.70 -28.92
C ASN A 35 17.44 4.54 -29.71
N LEU A 36 17.96 3.51 -29.03
CA LEU A 36 18.32 2.24 -29.66
C LEU A 36 17.08 1.34 -29.74
N ASP A 37 16.79 0.85 -30.95
CA ASP A 37 15.82 -0.22 -31.14
C ASP A 37 16.33 -1.51 -30.49
N PRO A 38 15.45 -2.39 -29.97
CA PRO A 38 15.88 -3.65 -29.38
C PRO A 38 16.50 -4.55 -30.45
N CYS A 39 17.70 -5.09 -30.20
CA CYS A 39 18.19 -6.23 -30.95
C CYS A 39 17.19 -7.39 -30.80
N LEU A 40 16.63 -7.83 -31.92
CA LEU A 40 15.87 -9.07 -32.02
C LEU A 40 16.86 -10.19 -32.34
N ASP A 41 17.04 -11.12 -31.41
CA ASP A 41 17.70 -12.40 -31.68
C ASP A 41 16.79 -13.26 -32.58
N CYS A 42 16.97 -13.14 -33.89
CA CYS A 42 16.45 -14.07 -34.90
C CYS A 42 17.52 -14.25 -35.98
N ASP A 43 18.05 -15.47 -36.13
CA ASP A 43 18.89 -15.84 -37.26
C ASP A 43 18.06 -15.85 -38.56
N GLU A 44 18.44 -15.04 -39.56
CA GLU A 44 18.35 -15.38 -41.00
C GLU A 44 19.10 -14.32 -41.83
N GLU A 45 20.05 -14.75 -42.67
CA GLU A 45 20.77 -13.87 -43.61
C GLU A 45 19.88 -13.50 -44.81
N GLU A 46 19.58 -12.22 -45.00
CA GLU A 46 19.40 -11.69 -46.36
C GLU A 46 19.85 -10.22 -46.48
N THR A 47 20.88 -9.99 -47.30
CA THR A 47 21.45 -8.65 -47.53
C THR A 47 20.53 -7.79 -48.40
N ARG A 48 19.93 -6.74 -47.85
CA ARG A 48 19.27 -5.66 -48.63
C ARG A 48 19.58 -4.28 -48.06
N GLU A 49 19.74 -3.31 -48.95
CA GLU A 49 20.19 -1.95 -48.65
C GLU A 49 19.20 -1.18 -47.76
N VAL A 50 19.70 -0.53 -46.70
CA VAL A 50 18.90 0.32 -45.82
C VAL A 50 18.66 1.68 -46.47
N VAL A 51 17.57 1.79 -47.24
CA VAL A 51 16.98 3.10 -47.53
C VAL A 51 16.38 3.64 -46.24
N VAL A 52 16.86 4.80 -45.77
CA VAL A 52 16.36 5.47 -44.56
C VAL A 52 14.95 6.01 -44.81
N GLY A 53 13.95 5.14 -44.66
CA GLY A 53 12.54 5.48 -44.69
C GLY A 53 12.16 6.30 -43.45
N LYS A 54 11.86 7.59 -43.64
CA LYS A 54 11.22 8.39 -42.59
C LYS A 54 9.87 7.77 -42.24
N HIS A 55 9.73 7.24 -41.03
CA HIS A 55 8.43 6.85 -40.50
C HIS A 55 7.55 8.10 -40.35
N GLN A 56 6.54 8.22 -41.20
CA GLN A 56 5.47 9.20 -41.10
C GLN A 56 4.44 8.77 -40.03
N ASP A 57 4.85 8.80 -38.76
CA ASP A 57 3.89 9.03 -37.68
C ASP A 57 3.53 10.54 -37.70
N ALA A 58 2.24 10.86 -37.58
CA ALA A 58 1.68 12.19 -37.89
C ALA A 58 2.39 13.39 -37.22
N ASP A 59 2.42 14.53 -37.92
CA ASP A 59 3.17 15.76 -37.62
C ASP A 59 3.03 16.32 -36.19
N TYR A 60 3.80 15.76 -35.25
CA TYR A 60 4.19 16.45 -34.02
C TYR A 60 5.47 17.25 -34.27
N VAL A 61 5.28 18.43 -34.88
CA VAL A 61 6.12 19.64 -34.82
C VAL A 61 7.57 19.40 -34.35
N GLN A 62 8.50 19.31 -35.31
CA GLN A 62 9.96 19.24 -35.05
C GLN A 62 10.55 20.46 -34.32
N ASN A 63 9.73 21.48 -34.04
CA ASN A 63 10.11 22.75 -33.40
C ASN A 63 9.70 22.88 -31.93
N VAL A 64 9.17 21.85 -31.28
CA VAL A 64 8.98 21.86 -29.81
C VAL A 64 10.30 21.47 -29.16
N PRO A 65 10.92 22.32 -28.31
CA PRO A 65 12.12 21.94 -27.57
C PRO A 65 11.83 20.70 -26.73
N GLN A 66 12.49 19.59 -27.03
CA GLN A 66 12.31 18.38 -26.24
C GLN A 66 12.86 18.61 -24.85
N LEU A 67 12.00 18.41 -23.85
CA LEU A 67 12.39 18.50 -22.46
C LEU A 67 13.44 17.40 -22.17
N ALA A 68 14.48 17.74 -21.40
CA ALA A 68 15.48 16.77 -21.00
C ALA A 68 14.80 15.64 -20.19
N TYR A 69 15.22 14.39 -20.41
CA TYR A 69 14.59 13.21 -19.78
C TYR A 69 14.45 13.36 -18.26
N GLU A 70 15.50 13.80 -17.57
CA GLU A 70 15.48 14.08 -16.14
C GLU A 70 14.36 15.06 -15.76
N LEU A 71 14.20 16.15 -16.53
CA LEU A 71 13.17 17.16 -16.32
C LEU A 71 11.75 16.64 -16.60
N GLU A 72 11.59 15.61 -17.44
CA GLU A 72 10.30 14.94 -17.65
C GLU A 72 9.93 14.03 -16.48
N VAL A 73 10.86 13.18 -16.02
CA VAL A 73 10.65 12.35 -14.81
C VAL A 73 10.28 13.24 -13.63
N GLU A 74 11.01 14.35 -13.50
CA GLU A 74 10.76 15.42 -12.54
C GLU A 74 9.33 15.97 -12.61
N ILE A 75 8.86 16.44 -13.76
CA ILE A 75 7.51 17.00 -13.89
C ILE A 75 6.45 15.91 -13.64
N LEU A 76 6.60 14.73 -14.25
CA LEU A 76 5.60 13.66 -14.14
C LEU A 76 5.53 13.03 -12.74
N SER A 77 6.63 13.06 -11.96
CA SER A 77 6.61 12.66 -10.53
C SER A 77 5.60 13.47 -9.70
N ARG A 78 5.33 14.73 -10.10
CA ARG A 78 4.39 15.65 -9.43
C ARG A 78 2.94 15.52 -9.92
N VAL A 79 2.71 14.82 -11.04
CA VAL A 79 1.35 14.56 -11.54
C VAL A 79 0.71 13.46 -10.67
N PRO A 80 -0.58 13.57 -10.28
CA PRO A 80 -1.26 12.54 -9.49
C PRO A 80 -1.31 11.19 -10.22
N ARG A 81 -1.14 10.07 -9.50
CA ARG A 81 -1.05 8.73 -10.12
C ARG A 81 -2.32 8.37 -10.89
N PHE A 82 -3.49 8.84 -10.46
CA PHE A 82 -4.77 8.67 -11.16
C PHE A 82 -4.86 9.33 -12.55
N GLU A 83 -3.91 10.18 -12.93
CA GLU A 83 -3.87 10.80 -14.26
C GLU A 83 -2.90 10.07 -15.23
N TYR A 84 -2.13 9.09 -14.75
CA TYR A 84 -1.08 8.42 -15.55
C TYR A 84 -1.61 7.59 -16.72
N TRP A 85 -2.86 7.12 -16.66
CA TRP A 85 -3.50 6.45 -17.80
C TRP A 85 -3.73 7.41 -18.97
N LYS A 86 -3.94 8.71 -18.73
CA LYS A 86 -4.04 9.74 -19.77
C LYS A 86 -2.68 9.95 -20.43
N LEU A 87 -1.62 10.08 -19.63
CA LEU A 87 -0.24 10.22 -20.11
C LEU A 87 0.20 9.04 -21.00
N ASN A 88 -0.22 7.81 -20.67
CA ASN A 88 -0.01 6.63 -21.51
C ASN A 88 -0.61 6.74 -22.92
N LEU A 89 -1.68 7.53 -23.10
CA LEU A 89 -2.35 7.75 -24.38
C LEU A 89 -1.78 8.96 -25.16
N LEU A 90 -1.01 9.84 -24.51
CA LEU A 90 -0.47 11.05 -25.16
C LEU A 90 0.73 10.76 -26.08
N SER A 91 1.65 9.87 -25.69
CA SER A 91 2.79 9.51 -26.55
C SER A 91 3.44 8.17 -26.20
N LYS A 92 4.08 7.54 -27.21
CA LYS A 92 4.95 6.37 -27.02
C LYS A 92 6.06 6.65 -26.00
N ARG A 93 6.60 7.88 -25.95
CA ARG A 93 7.64 8.34 -25.00
C ARG A 93 7.13 8.31 -23.56
N PHE A 94 5.99 8.95 -23.27
CA PHE A 94 5.40 8.94 -21.92
C PHE A 94 4.98 7.55 -21.48
N SER A 95 4.44 6.72 -22.38
CA SER A 95 4.11 5.33 -22.04
C SER A 95 5.35 4.49 -21.70
N ARG A 96 6.46 4.63 -22.45
CA ARG A 96 7.74 3.97 -22.09
C ARG A 96 8.27 4.45 -20.74
N LEU A 97 8.20 5.76 -20.47
CA LEU A 97 8.69 6.32 -19.22
C LEU A 97 7.87 5.85 -18.00
N LEU A 98 6.53 5.81 -18.09
CA LEU A 98 5.69 5.26 -17.02
C LEU A 98 5.99 3.79 -16.71
N LYS A 99 6.22 2.99 -17.75
CA LYS A 99 6.57 1.56 -17.64
C LYS A 99 7.99 1.29 -17.15
N SER A 100 8.83 2.33 -16.99
CA SER A 100 10.22 2.20 -16.54
C SER A 100 10.41 2.22 -15.02
N GLY A 101 9.35 2.46 -14.25
CA GLY A 101 9.42 2.60 -12.78
C GLY A 101 10.06 3.90 -12.26
N MET A 102 10.85 4.60 -13.10
CA MET A 102 11.64 5.77 -12.70
C MET A 102 10.83 6.90 -12.05
N ILE A 103 9.60 7.14 -12.52
CA ILE A 103 8.70 8.14 -11.93
C ILE A 103 8.35 7.78 -10.47
N PHE A 104 8.05 6.51 -10.18
CA PHE A 104 7.69 6.05 -8.85
C PHE A 104 8.91 6.05 -7.91
N LYS A 105 10.10 5.76 -8.43
CA LYS A 105 11.35 5.91 -7.69
C LYS A 105 11.60 7.36 -7.27
N VAL A 106 11.53 8.31 -8.21
CA VAL A 106 11.71 9.75 -7.92
C VAL A 106 10.64 10.30 -6.98
N ARG A 107 9.40 9.79 -7.03
CA ARG A 107 8.37 10.13 -6.03
C ARG A 107 8.77 9.69 -4.62
N ARG A 108 9.24 8.44 -4.48
CA ARG A 108 9.68 7.88 -3.20
C ARG A 108 10.89 8.61 -2.62
N ASP A 109 11.90 8.90 -3.45
CA ASP A 109 13.10 9.65 -3.08
C ASP A 109 12.78 11.08 -2.55
N ARG A 110 11.55 11.55 -2.77
CA ARG A 110 11.03 12.85 -2.36
C ARG A 110 10.01 12.81 -1.23
N GLY A 111 9.62 11.63 -0.77
CA GLY A 111 8.50 11.47 0.16
C GLY A 111 7.14 11.90 -0.43
N VAL A 112 6.97 11.87 -1.75
CA VAL A 112 5.66 12.11 -2.38
C VAL A 112 4.80 10.87 -2.19
N VAL A 113 3.98 10.89 -1.14
CA VAL A 113 3.09 9.80 -0.76
C VAL A 113 1.67 10.07 -1.26
N GLU A 114 1.12 9.17 -2.08
CA GLU A 114 -0.28 9.20 -2.52
C GLU A 114 -0.93 7.87 -2.18
N PRO A 115 -1.72 7.75 -1.10
CA PRO A 115 -2.37 6.49 -0.75
C PRO A 115 -3.41 6.08 -1.80
N SER A 116 -3.54 4.77 -2.06
CA SER A 116 -4.62 4.21 -2.86
C SER A 116 -5.20 2.96 -2.20
N VAL A 117 -6.52 2.83 -2.25
CA VAL A 117 -7.24 1.71 -1.65
C VAL A 117 -7.63 0.71 -2.73
N PHE A 118 -7.07 -0.49 -2.66
CA PHE A 118 -7.42 -1.61 -3.52
C PHE A 118 -8.49 -2.44 -2.82
N MET A 119 -9.68 -2.57 -3.43
CA MET A 119 -10.81 -3.27 -2.84
C MET A 119 -11.41 -4.30 -3.80
N LEU A 120 -11.76 -5.47 -3.26
CA LEU A 120 -12.57 -6.50 -3.89
C LEU A 120 -13.84 -6.72 -3.07
N SER A 121 -14.98 -6.33 -3.63
CA SER A 121 -16.30 -6.49 -3.00
C SER A 121 -16.97 -7.81 -3.40
N ASN A 122 -17.91 -8.28 -2.59
CA ASN A 122 -18.75 -9.41 -2.98
C ASN A 122 -19.54 -9.08 -4.27
N GLY A 123 -19.45 -9.97 -5.27
CA GLY A 123 -20.03 -9.82 -6.60
C GLY A 123 -19.10 -9.21 -7.67
N ASP A 124 -17.95 -8.63 -7.29
CA ASP A 124 -16.96 -8.15 -8.25
C ASP A 124 -15.99 -9.27 -8.67
N THR A 125 -15.73 -9.40 -9.99
CA THR A 125 -14.60 -10.22 -10.49
C THR A 125 -13.29 -9.43 -10.61
N ARG A 126 -13.35 -8.10 -10.48
CA ARG A 126 -12.21 -7.18 -10.68
C ARG A 126 -12.03 -6.26 -9.49
N TRP A 127 -10.78 -6.17 -9.05
CA TRP A 127 -10.33 -5.19 -8.06
C TRP A 127 -10.65 -3.77 -8.51
N THR A 128 -10.95 -2.91 -7.54
CA THR A 128 -11.19 -1.48 -7.75
C THR A 128 -10.15 -0.71 -6.97
N ILE A 129 -9.45 0.21 -7.63
CA ILE A 129 -8.55 1.17 -7.00
C ILE A 129 -9.36 2.43 -6.72
N PHE A 130 -9.30 2.96 -5.50
CA PHE A 130 -9.78 4.29 -5.13
C PHE A 130 -8.61 5.19 -4.74
N ASP A 131 -8.76 6.49 -4.93
CA ASP A 131 -7.88 7.47 -4.28
C ASP A 131 -8.20 7.57 -2.78
N LYS A 132 -7.35 8.28 -2.03
CA LYS A 132 -7.47 8.41 -0.57
C LYS A 132 -8.81 9.00 -0.10
N ASP A 133 -9.46 9.82 -0.93
CA ASP A 133 -10.70 10.52 -0.60
C ASP A 133 -11.95 9.80 -1.14
N PHE A 134 -11.78 8.73 -1.93
CA PHE A 134 -12.82 7.98 -2.63
C PHE A 134 -13.63 8.86 -3.60
N GLU A 135 -12.96 9.85 -4.21
CA GLU A 135 -13.48 10.75 -5.25
C GLU A 135 -13.16 10.29 -6.68
N LYS A 136 -12.10 9.49 -6.85
CA LYS A 136 -11.73 8.83 -8.11
C LYS A 136 -11.61 7.32 -7.92
N PHE A 137 -12.00 6.57 -8.95
CA PHE A 137 -11.81 5.13 -8.99
C PHE A 137 -11.38 4.63 -10.36
N GLN A 138 -10.73 3.46 -10.37
CA GLN A 138 -10.36 2.73 -11.59
C GLN A 138 -10.54 1.23 -11.34
N LYS A 139 -11.17 0.52 -12.29
CA LYS A 139 -11.19 -0.95 -12.28
C LYS A 139 -9.85 -1.50 -12.80
N VAL A 140 -9.30 -2.46 -12.07
CA VAL A 140 -8.11 -3.22 -12.46
C VAL A 140 -8.47 -4.22 -13.56
N SER A 141 -7.50 -4.63 -14.37
CA SER A 141 -7.65 -5.78 -15.26
C SER A 141 -8.04 -7.04 -14.48
N GLU A 142 -8.70 -7.98 -15.16
CA GLU A 142 -9.12 -9.24 -14.55
C GLU A 142 -7.90 -10.10 -14.21
N LEU A 143 -7.92 -10.74 -13.03
CA LEU A 143 -6.82 -11.57 -12.56
C LEU A 143 -6.93 -12.94 -13.25
N PRO A 144 -5.94 -13.39 -14.04
CA PRO A 144 -6.10 -14.56 -14.92
C PRO A 144 -5.83 -15.88 -14.17
N SER A 145 -6.73 -16.23 -13.24
CA SER A 145 -6.67 -17.44 -12.41
C SER A 145 -7.92 -18.32 -12.55
N ASP A 146 -7.93 -19.48 -11.88
CA ASP A 146 -9.03 -20.44 -11.93
C ASP A 146 -10.21 -20.07 -11.00
N MET A 147 -11.32 -20.82 -11.16
CA MET A 147 -12.55 -20.64 -10.36
C MET A 147 -12.35 -20.96 -8.87
N CYS A 148 -11.38 -21.82 -8.51
CA CYS A 148 -11.07 -22.11 -7.11
C CYS A 148 -10.46 -20.87 -6.45
N PHE A 149 -9.55 -20.18 -7.12
CA PHE A 149 -8.95 -18.93 -6.66
C PHE A 149 -10.00 -17.83 -6.52
N PHE A 150 -10.91 -17.70 -7.49
CA PHE A 150 -11.99 -16.70 -7.41
C PHE A 150 -12.96 -16.96 -6.26
N ARG A 151 -13.34 -18.22 -5.99
CA ARG A 151 -14.29 -18.59 -4.92
C ARG A 151 -13.65 -18.73 -3.54
N GLY A 152 -12.35 -19.02 -3.46
CA GLY A 152 -11.63 -19.15 -2.20
C GLY A 152 -11.31 -17.81 -1.56
N ASP A 153 -11.00 -17.85 -0.26
CA ASP A 153 -10.39 -16.72 0.44
C ASP A 153 -9.05 -16.35 -0.20
N LYS A 154 -8.72 -15.07 -0.07
CA LYS A 154 -7.50 -14.46 -0.60
C LYS A 154 -6.93 -13.56 0.47
N GLU A 155 -5.62 -13.55 0.65
CA GLU A 155 -4.92 -12.47 1.33
C GLU A 155 -4.42 -11.46 0.29
N SER A 156 -4.36 -10.17 0.66
CA SER A 156 -3.68 -9.18 -0.16
C SER A 156 -2.83 -8.25 0.68
N LEU A 157 -1.75 -7.81 0.06
CA LEU A 157 -0.66 -7.07 0.66
C LEU A 157 0.01 -6.23 -0.43
N CYS A 158 0.62 -5.13 -0.04
CA CYS A 158 1.18 -4.16 -0.98
C CYS A 158 2.69 -4.04 -0.74
N ALA A 159 3.47 -3.85 -1.81
CA ALA A 159 4.94 -3.76 -1.76
C ALA A 159 5.37 -2.74 -2.83
N GLY A 160 5.69 -1.52 -2.42
CA GLY A 160 5.93 -0.41 -3.35
C GLY A 160 4.74 -0.21 -4.30
N THR A 161 5.00 -0.31 -5.60
CA THR A 161 4.01 -0.19 -6.69
C THR A 161 3.33 -1.51 -7.06
N HIS A 162 3.56 -2.59 -6.31
CA HIS A 162 2.92 -3.89 -6.51
C HIS A 162 1.78 -4.11 -5.51
N LEU A 163 0.60 -4.46 -6.03
CA LEU A 163 -0.42 -5.20 -5.25
C LEU A 163 -0.10 -6.68 -5.39
N ILE A 164 -0.04 -7.41 -4.28
CA ILE A 164 0.12 -8.86 -4.25
C ILE A 164 -1.15 -9.47 -3.69
N VAL A 165 -1.66 -10.48 -4.37
CA VAL A 165 -2.82 -11.28 -3.98
C VAL A 165 -2.42 -12.75 -3.97
N THR A 166 -2.64 -13.42 -2.85
CA THR A 166 -2.42 -14.87 -2.71
C THR A 166 -3.75 -15.55 -2.45
N GLY A 167 -3.83 -16.85 -2.76
CA GLY A 167 -5.05 -17.64 -2.61
C GLY A 167 -4.87 -19.05 -3.17
N LYS A 168 -5.89 -19.89 -2.99
CA LYS A 168 -5.84 -21.30 -3.42
C LYS A 168 -6.36 -21.48 -4.85
N GLU A 169 -5.47 -21.87 -5.76
CA GLU A 169 -5.83 -22.48 -7.06
C GLU A 169 -6.12 -23.98 -6.88
N GLU A 170 -6.64 -24.66 -7.90
CA GLU A 170 -7.03 -26.08 -7.87
C GLU A 170 -5.91 -26.99 -7.33
N LYS A 171 -4.66 -26.73 -7.75
CA LYS A 171 -3.50 -27.61 -7.52
C LYS A 171 -2.43 -27.02 -6.58
N SER A 172 -2.55 -25.76 -6.17
CA SER A 172 -1.51 -25.09 -5.39
C SER A 172 -2.01 -23.81 -4.70
N ILE A 173 -1.20 -23.28 -3.78
CA ILE A 173 -1.35 -21.89 -3.33
C ILE A 173 -0.63 -21.01 -4.35
N ALA A 174 -1.36 -20.10 -4.97
CA ALA A 174 -0.85 -19.23 -6.02
C ALA A 174 -0.71 -17.78 -5.52
N LEU A 175 0.33 -17.12 -6.01
CA LEU A 175 0.56 -15.71 -5.80
C LEU A 175 0.48 -14.98 -7.14
N TRP A 176 -0.27 -13.88 -7.16
CA TRP A 176 -0.45 -13.00 -8.29
C TRP A 176 -0.05 -11.58 -7.90
N ARG A 177 0.82 -10.94 -8.68
CA ARG A 177 1.20 -9.54 -8.49
C ARG A 177 0.63 -8.68 -9.61
N TYR A 178 0.04 -7.55 -9.26
CA TYR A 178 -0.35 -6.49 -10.18
C TYR A 178 0.67 -5.36 -10.10
N GLU A 179 1.34 -5.07 -11.21
CA GLU A 179 2.34 -4.01 -11.30
C GLU A 179 1.65 -2.74 -11.84
N VAL A 180 1.46 -1.73 -10.99
CA VAL A 180 0.74 -0.47 -11.34
C VAL A 180 1.40 0.27 -12.51
N GLU A 181 2.71 0.11 -12.67
CA GLU A 181 3.55 0.77 -13.69
C GLU A 181 3.24 0.27 -15.11
N THR A 182 2.89 -1.01 -15.23
CA THR A 182 2.56 -1.66 -16.51
C THR A 182 1.06 -1.95 -16.68
N SER A 183 0.27 -1.76 -15.61
CA SER A 183 -1.15 -2.09 -15.49
C SER A 183 -1.48 -3.56 -15.81
N LYS A 184 -0.60 -4.48 -15.41
CA LYS A 184 -0.70 -5.92 -15.72
C LYS A 184 -0.56 -6.81 -14.49
N TRP A 185 -1.27 -7.94 -14.53
CA TRP A 185 -1.06 -9.08 -13.63
C TRP A 185 0.08 -9.96 -14.14
N PHE A 186 0.90 -10.46 -13.20
CA PHE A 186 1.93 -11.45 -13.41
C PHE A 186 1.80 -12.53 -12.33
N LYS A 187 2.04 -13.79 -12.70
CA LYS A 187 2.09 -14.87 -11.71
C LYS A 187 3.43 -14.83 -10.97
N GLY A 188 3.38 -15.11 -9.67
CA GLY A 188 4.52 -15.15 -8.77
C GLY A 188 5.21 -13.79 -8.55
N PRO A 189 6.49 -13.79 -8.13
CA PRO A 189 7.24 -14.98 -7.71
C PRO A 189 6.53 -15.64 -6.52
N ALA A 190 6.49 -16.97 -6.48
CA ALA A 190 5.92 -17.68 -5.34
C ALA A 190 6.75 -17.41 -4.08
N MET A 191 6.09 -17.34 -2.92
CA MET A 191 6.77 -17.43 -1.62
C MET A 191 7.60 -18.72 -1.58
N ILE A 192 8.73 -18.69 -0.87
CA ILE A 192 9.63 -19.85 -0.75
C ILE A 192 8.92 -20.98 -0.01
N THR A 193 8.04 -20.65 0.94
CA THR A 193 7.03 -21.57 1.48
C THR A 193 5.62 -21.06 1.12
N PRO A 194 4.97 -21.55 0.06
CA PRO A 194 3.60 -21.14 -0.30
C PRO A 194 2.62 -21.38 0.85
N ARG A 195 1.83 -20.36 1.20
CA ARG A 195 0.98 -20.32 2.40
C ARG A 195 -0.21 -19.37 2.27
N ILE A 196 -1.19 -19.53 3.16
CA ILE A 196 -2.35 -18.66 3.38
C ILE A 196 -2.50 -18.36 4.89
N LEU A 197 -3.42 -17.46 5.28
CA LEU A 197 -3.76 -17.12 6.66
C LEU A 197 -2.59 -16.63 7.54
N PHE A 198 -1.60 -15.99 6.92
CA PHE A 198 -0.39 -15.45 7.56
C PHE A 198 -0.52 -13.96 7.90
N ALA A 199 0.27 -13.52 8.87
CA ALA A 199 0.47 -12.09 9.14
C ALA A 199 1.34 -11.45 8.06
N SER A 200 1.01 -10.23 7.63
CA SER A 200 1.81 -9.46 6.69
C SER A 200 1.95 -7.99 7.09
N ALA A 201 3.06 -7.36 6.69
CA ALA A 201 3.34 -5.96 6.99
C ALA A 201 4.20 -5.29 5.91
N THR A 202 3.81 -4.09 5.46
CA THR A 202 4.49 -3.36 4.39
C THR A 202 5.44 -2.31 4.97
N CYS A 203 6.65 -2.22 4.42
CA CYS A 203 7.66 -1.20 4.69
C CYS A 203 8.28 -0.75 3.36
N GLY A 204 7.69 0.29 2.74
CA GLY A 204 8.12 0.79 1.44
C GLY A 204 7.94 -0.26 0.33
N THR A 205 9.04 -0.64 -0.33
CA THR A 205 9.10 -1.70 -1.35
C THR A 205 9.14 -3.12 -0.78
N VAL A 206 9.42 -3.25 0.52
CA VAL A 206 9.51 -4.54 1.18
C VAL A 206 8.18 -4.87 1.84
N VAL A 207 7.78 -6.14 1.76
CA VAL A 207 6.66 -6.68 2.53
C VAL A 207 7.10 -7.94 3.25
N PHE A 208 6.85 -7.95 4.56
CA PHE A 208 7.17 -9.04 5.46
C PHE A 208 5.95 -9.94 5.62
N VAL A 209 6.17 -11.25 5.75
CA VAL A 209 5.11 -12.25 5.94
C VAL A 209 5.57 -13.33 6.92
N ALA A 210 4.71 -13.72 7.86
CA ALA A 210 5.07 -14.75 8.85
C ALA A 210 3.87 -15.56 9.34
N GLY A 211 4.13 -16.83 9.68
CA GLY A 211 3.11 -17.78 10.10
C GLY A 211 2.28 -18.30 8.92
N GLY A 212 1.03 -18.64 9.18
CA GLY A 212 0.06 -19.16 8.22
C GLY A 212 -0.08 -20.68 8.20
N LEU A 213 -0.91 -21.14 7.26
CA LEU A 213 -1.00 -22.54 6.82
C LEU A 213 -0.24 -22.69 5.51
N ASP A 214 0.69 -23.64 5.44
CA ASP A 214 1.40 -23.95 4.19
C ASP A 214 0.57 -24.83 3.23
N ALA A 215 1.16 -25.19 2.09
CA ALA A 215 0.53 -26.04 1.09
C ALA A 215 0.20 -27.48 1.58
N SER A 216 0.82 -27.93 2.68
CA SER A 216 0.51 -29.20 3.36
C SER A 216 -0.56 -29.05 4.44
N LEU A 217 -1.11 -27.83 4.62
CA LEU A 217 -2.04 -27.44 5.69
C LEU A 217 -1.43 -27.49 7.10
N GLU A 218 -0.10 -27.42 7.20
CA GLU A 218 0.60 -27.35 8.48
C GLU A 218 0.68 -25.90 8.99
N VAL A 219 0.52 -25.70 10.30
CA VAL A 219 0.72 -24.38 10.91
C VAL A 219 2.22 -24.12 11.04
N VAL A 220 2.71 -23.09 10.36
CA VAL A 220 4.14 -22.77 10.33
C VAL A 220 4.50 -21.57 11.22
N ASN A 221 5.78 -21.49 11.56
CA ASN A 221 6.43 -20.35 12.22
C ASN A 221 7.42 -19.63 11.26
N ARG A 222 7.46 -20.02 9.99
CA ARG A 222 8.38 -19.46 8.99
C ARG A 222 8.06 -17.99 8.71
N ALA A 223 9.10 -17.22 8.43
CA ALA A 223 9.01 -15.83 8.04
C ALA A 223 9.84 -15.58 6.77
N GLU A 224 9.34 -14.70 5.91
CA GLU A 224 9.97 -14.30 4.66
C GLU A 224 9.72 -12.80 4.42
N LYS A 225 10.57 -12.16 3.62
CA LYS A 225 10.30 -10.84 3.04
C LYS A 225 10.36 -10.89 1.52
N TYR A 226 9.50 -10.12 0.87
CA TYR A 226 9.55 -9.86 -0.57
C TYR A 226 9.98 -8.42 -0.81
N ASP A 227 10.88 -8.22 -1.77
CA ASP A 227 11.27 -6.91 -2.27
C ASP A 227 10.69 -6.71 -3.69
N SER A 228 9.91 -5.65 -3.87
CA SER A 228 9.31 -5.31 -5.16
C SER A 228 10.34 -4.86 -6.21
N GLU A 229 11.51 -4.35 -5.82
CA GLU A 229 12.53 -3.86 -6.75
C GLU A 229 13.30 -5.02 -7.40
N THR A 230 13.78 -5.97 -6.59
CA THR A 230 14.43 -7.19 -7.08
C THR A 230 13.43 -8.23 -7.59
N LYS A 231 12.16 -8.13 -7.17
CA LYS A 231 11.11 -9.13 -7.39
C LYS A 231 11.53 -10.51 -6.87
N THR A 232 12.13 -10.55 -5.67
CA THR A 232 12.56 -11.79 -5.01
C THR A 232 11.99 -11.95 -3.61
N TRP A 233 11.86 -13.20 -3.16
CA TRP A 233 11.60 -13.56 -1.77
C TRP A 233 12.92 -13.94 -1.08
N MET A 234 13.04 -13.61 0.20
CA MET A 234 14.15 -14.02 1.07
C MET A 234 13.60 -14.61 2.36
N HIS A 235 14.26 -15.65 2.87
CA HIS A 235 14.01 -16.16 4.22
C HIS A 235 14.45 -15.14 5.27
N LEU A 236 13.73 -15.15 6.40
CA LEU A 236 14.10 -14.54 7.67
C LEU A 236 14.23 -15.67 8.70
N ASN A 237 14.84 -15.41 9.86
CA ASN A 237 14.74 -16.37 10.96
C ASN A 237 13.27 -16.64 11.34
N ALA A 238 13.00 -17.86 11.80
CA ALA A 238 11.64 -18.28 12.13
C ALA A 238 11.18 -17.69 13.48
N MET A 239 9.87 -17.46 13.61
CA MET A 239 9.22 -17.11 14.88
C MET A 239 9.37 -18.22 15.91
N HIS A 240 9.28 -17.88 17.20
CA HIS A 240 9.28 -18.83 18.31
C HIS A 240 8.02 -19.71 18.32
N LYS A 241 6.87 -19.17 17.91
CA LYS A 241 5.59 -19.91 17.88
C LYS A 241 5.03 -20.04 16.47
N ARG A 242 4.48 -21.22 16.19
CA ARG A 242 3.65 -21.50 15.02
C ARG A 242 2.30 -20.80 15.19
N ARG A 243 1.79 -20.16 14.13
CA ARG A 243 0.52 -19.43 14.20
C ARG A 243 -0.12 -19.23 12.83
N LYS A 244 -1.45 -19.40 12.75
CA LYS A 244 -2.33 -19.05 11.60
C LYS A 244 -3.40 -18.06 12.05
N PHE A 245 -4.13 -17.43 11.12
CA PHE A 245 -5.12 -16.37 11.42
C PHE A 245 -4.53 -15.21 12.27
N CYS A 246 -3.24 -14.97 12.14
CA CYS A 246 -2.53 -13.89 12.83
C CYS A 246 -2.51 -12.63 11.97
N SER A 247 -2.22 -11.48 12.58
CA SER A 247 -2.16 -10.20 11.87
C SER A 247 -0.80 -9.54 12.02
N GLY A 248 -0.38 -8.82 10.98
CA GLY A 248 0.93 -8.18 10.91
C GLY A 248 0.84 -6.66 10.83
N CYS A 249 1.84 -5.98 11.36
CA CYS A 249 2.04 -4.55 11.13
C CYS A 249 3.53 -4.19 11.20
N TYR A 250 3.92 -3.10 10.54
CA TYR A 250 5.26 -2.53 10.66
C TYR A 250 5.16 -1.30 11.55
N LEU A 251 5.94 -1.26 12.63
CA LEU A 251 5.83 -0.27 13.70
C LEU A 251 7.23 0.01 14.24
N ARG A 252 7.66 1.28 14.27
CA ARG A 252 8.93 1.73 14.86
C ARG A 252 10.14 0.88 14.40
N GLY A 253 10.21 0.60 13.09
CA GLY A 253 11.30 -0.15 12.46
C GLY A 253 11.27 -1.68 12.66
N LYS A 254 10.17 -2.24 13.20
CA LYS A 254 10.04 -3.68 13.47
C LYS A 254 8.77 -4.26 12.87
N PHE A 255 8.84 -5.52 12.44
CA PHE A 255 7.66 -6.27 11.97
C PHE A 255 7.03 -7.01 13.16
N TYR A 256 5.83 -6.60 13.54
CA TYR A 256 5.05 -7.24 14.59
C TYR A 256 4.08 -8.26 13.99
N VAL A 257 3.96 -9.41 14.66
CA VAL A 257 2.99 -10.47 14.37
C VAL A 257 2.18 -10.74 15.63
N ILE A 258 0.87 -10.53 15.55
CA ILE A 258 0.00 -10.43 16.73
C ILE A 258 -1.10 -11.48 16.66
N GLY A 259 -1.26 -12.24 17.75
CA GLY A 259 -2.35 -13.19 17.96
C GLY A 259 -2.38 -14.35 16.96
N GLY A 260 -3.60 -14.73 16.56
CA GLY A 260 -3.87 -15.92 15.75
C GLY A 260 -4.12 -17.17 16.58
N ARG A 261 -3.99 -18.34 15.95
CA ARG A 261 -4.15 -19.66 16.56
C ARG A 261 -2.93 -20.54 16.32
N ASP A 262 -2.59 -21.37 17.30
CA ASP A 262 -1.51 -22.37 17.19
C ASP A 262 -1.92 -23.61 16.36
N GLU A 263 -1.04 -24.62 16.31
CA GLU A 263 -1.30 -25.91 15.66
C GLU A 263 -2.43 -26.74 16.29
N ARG A 264 -2.88 -26.39 17.51
CA ARG A 264 -4.00 -27.02 18.23
C ARG A 264 -5.29 -26.20 18.12
N ASP A 265 -5.30 -25.19 17.26
CA ASP A 265 -6.36 -24.20 17.08
C ASP A 265 -6.65 -23.34 18.32
N GLN A 266 -5.73 -23.28 19.30
CA GLN A 266 -5.88 -22.46 20.50
C GLN A 266 -5.52 -21.01 20.19
N ASN A 267 -6.36 -20.06 20.62
CA ASN A 267 -6.12 -18.63 20.45
C ASN A 267 -4.85 -18.18 21.22
N LEU A 268 -3.94 -17.50 20.53
CA LEU A 268 -2.72 -16.96 21.11
C LEU A 268 -2.95 -15.54 21.65
N THR A 269 -2.75 -15.32 22.94
CA THR A 269 -2.72 -13.99 23.57
C THR A 269 -1.43 -13.22 23.28
N CYS A 270 -0.36 -13.92 22.85
CA CYS A 270 0.96 -13.36 22.61
C CYS A 270 1.17 -12.91 21.16
N GLY A 271 2.05 -11.94 20.98
CA GLY A 271 2.62 -11.53 19.71
C GLY A 271 4.13 -11.72 19.72
N GLU A 272 4.77 -11.46 18.58
CA GLU A 272 6.22 -11.47 18.43
C GLU A 272 6.62 -10.27 17.57
N ARG A 273 7.79 -9.69 17.81
CA ARG A 273 8.36 -8.64 16.95
C ARG A 273 9.71 -9.07 16.39
N TYR A 274 9.89 -8.84 15.10
CA TYR A 274 11.13 -9.10 14.38
C TYR A 274 11.96 -7.82 14.26
N ASP A 275 13.24 -7.93 14.58
CA ASP A 275 14.25 -6.90 14.37
C ASP A 275 15.13 -7.29 13.17
N GLU A 276 15.11 -6.50 12.11
CA GLU A 276 15.88 -6.75 10.89
C GLU A 276 17.39 -6.50 11.07
N GLY A 277 17.79 -5.67 12.04
CA GLY A 277 19.19 -5.39 12.31
C GLY A 277 19.93 -6.54 13.00
N THR A 278 19.20 -7.39 13.72
CA THR A 278 19.75 -8.59 14.39
C THR A 278 19.26 -9.91 13.78
N ASP A 279 18.27 -9.89 12.87
CA ASP A 279 17.56 -11.07 12.34
C ASP A 279 16.99 -11.95 13.48
N THR A 280 16.34 -11.33 14.47
CA THR A 280 15.80 -12.04 15.64
C THR A 280 14.36 -11.67 15.95
N TRP A 281 13.60 -12.66 16.40
CA TRP A 281 12.27 -12.49 16.99
C TRP A 281 12.33 -12.33 18.51
N GLU A 282 11.52 -11.44 19.05
CA GLU A 282 11.30 -11.23 20.47
C GLU A 282 9.83 -11.47 20.81
N LEU A 283 9.58 -12.33 21.81
CA LEU A 283 8.21 -12.65 22.25
C LEU A 283 7.63 -11.49 23.06
N ILE A 284 6.41 -11.08 22.69
CA ILE A 284 5.59 -10.13 23.45
C ILE A 284 4.48 -10.94 24.13
N PRO A 285 4.67 -11.37 25.40
CA PRO A 285 3.65 -12.12 26.12
C PRO A 285 2.40 -11.25 26.30
N ASP A 286 1.24 -11.88 26.23
CA ASP A 286 -0.04 -11.31 26.71
C ASP A 286 -0.49 -9.97 26.09
N ILE A 287 0.05 -9.59 24.93
CA ILE A 287 -0.36 -8.40 24.17
C ILE A 287 -1.87 -8.34 23.90
N LEU A 288 -2.58 -9.46 23.81
CA LEU A 288 -4.04 -9.52 23.65
C LEU A 288 -4.78 -10.14 24.86
N LYS A 289 -4.20 -10.17 26.07
CA LYS A 289 -4.85 -10.79 27.25
C LYS A 289 -6.21 -10.16 27.61
N ASP A 290 -6.36 -8.85 27.39
CA ASP A 290 -7.54 -8.06 27.75
C ASP A 290 -8.54 -7.92 26.59
N MET A 291 -8.44 -8.79 25.57
CA MET A 291 -9.29 -8.82 24.38
C MET A 291 -10.23 -10.03 24.40
N SER A 292 -11.48 -9.83 24.03
CA SER A 292 -12.47 -10.92 24.00
C SER A 292 -12.46 -11.66 22.66
N PHE A 293 -12.00 -12.91 22.67
CA PHE A 293 -11.96 -13.77 21.47
C PHE A 293 -13.18 -14.68 21.32
N SER A 294 -13.73 -14.74 20.10
CA SER A 294 -14.75 -15.69 19.67
C SER A 294 -14.13 -16.89 18.91
N SER A 295 -14.80 -18.04 18.91
CA SER A 295 -14.44 -19.17 18.06
C SER A 295 -14.63 -18.90 16.56
N VAL A 296 -15.52 -17.94 16.23
CA VAL A 296 -15.74 -17.43 14.87
C VAL A 296 -15.52 -15.93 14.87
N GLN A 297 -14.36 -15.51 14.37
CA GLN A 297 -13.92 -14.11 14.25
C GLN A 297 -12.85 -14.00 13.15
N SER A 298 -12.63 -12.79 12.64
CA SER A 298 -11.48 -12.49 11.77
C SER A 298 -10.16 -12.57 12.55
N PRO A 299 -9.00 -12.61 11.87
CA PRO A 299 -7.72 -12.20 12.45
C PRO A 299 -7.82 -10.82 13.13
N PRO A 300 -6.93 -10.49 14.09
CA PRO A 300 -6.93 -9.19 14.76
C PRO A 300 -6.91 -8.01 13.78
N LEU A 301 -7.93 -7.16 13.83
CA LEU A 301 -8.04 -6.01 12.92
C LEU A 301 -7.13 -4.87 13.40
N ILE A 302 -5.90 -4.83 12.89
CA ILE A 302 -4.86 -3.87 13.32
C ILE A 302 -4.44 -2.90 12.21
N ALA A 303 -4.03 -1.69 12.61
CA ALA A 303 -3.51 -0.64 11.75
C ALA A 303 -2.49 0.21 12.53
N VAL A 304 -1.52 0.79 11.83
CA VAL A 304 -0.52 1.71 12.42
C VAL A 304 -0.69 3.10 11.84
N VAL A 305 -0.82 4.11 12.69
CA VAL A 305 -0.95 5.52 12.29
C VAL A 305 -0.07 6.34 13.23
N ASN A 306 0.77 7.21 12.67
CA ASN A 306 1.67 8.10 13.41
C ASN A 306 2.55 7.38 14.46
N GLU A 307 3.11 6.21 14.11
CA GLU A 307 3.90 5.35 15.00
C GLU A 307 3.17 4.80 16.24
N ASP A 308 1.84 4.83 16.24
CA ASP A 308 0.99 4.16 17.23
C ASP A 308 0.20 3.02 16.57
N LEU A 309 0.03 1.93 17.33
CA LEU A 309 -0.67 0.73 16.91
C LEU A 309 -2.10 0.75 17.43
N TYR A 310 -3.06 0.64 16.50
CA TYR A 310 -4.48 0.60 16.76
C TYR A 310 -5.06 -0.78 16.45
N SER A 311 -6.11 -1.15 17.17
CA SER A 311 -6.89 -2.37 16.95
C SER A 311 -8.37 -2.07 17.05
N LEU A 312 -9.16 -2.66 16.18
CA LEU A 312 -10.62 -2.71 16.29
C LEU A 312 -11.02 -4.02 16.97
N GLU A 313 -11.46 -3.93 18.23
CA GLU A 313 -12.03 -5.07 18.93
C GLU A 313 -13.44 -5.34 18.39
N THR A 314 -13.60 -6.46 17.70
CA THR A 314 -14.81 -6.78 16.92
C THR A 314 -16.01 -7.13 17.80
N SER A 315 -15.77 -7.74 18.97
CA SER A 315 -16.80 -8.19 19.92
C SER A 315 -17.51 -7.06 20.67
N SER A 316 -16.78 -5.99 20.96
CA SER A 316 -17.24 -4.76 21.61
C SER A 316 -17.57 -3.63 20.62
N ASN A 317 -16.99 -3.68 19.41
CA ASN A 317 -17.05 -2.63 18.37
C ASN A 317 -16.26 -1.36 18.72
N GLU A 318 -15.15 -1.55 19.44
CA GLU A 318 -14.33 -0.48 20.03
C GLU A 318 -12.98 -0.32 19.32
N LEU A 319 -12.58 0.93 19.07
CA LEU A 319 -11.21 1.30 18.75
C LEU A 319 -10.37 1.33 20.04
N ARG A 320 -9.23 0.64 20.00
CA ARG A 320 -8.21 0.63 21.06
C ARG A 320 -6.84 1.01 20.49
N VAL A 321 -6.01 1.67 21.30
CA VAL A 321 -4.60 1.98 21.01
C VAL A 321 -3.66 1.23 21.96
N TYR A 322 -2.54 0.74 21.46
CA TYR A 322 -1.57 -0.06 22.21
C TYR A 322 -0.46 0.79 22.82
N ASP A 323 -0.30 0.71 24.14
CA ASP A 323 0.84 1.28 24.84
C ASP A 323 2.00 0.28 24.82
N THR A 324 2.98 0.54 23.93
CA THR A 324 4.17 -0.31 23.77
C THR A 324 5.06 -0.42 25.00
N ASN A 325 4.97 0.53 25.93
CA ASN A 325 5.82 0.57 27.13
C ASN A 325 5.19 -0.21 28.27
N ALA A 326 3.88 -0.11 28.42
CA ALA A 326 3.11 -0.80 29.47
C ALA A 326 2.53 -2.15 29.04
N ASN A 327 2.59 -2.51 27.75
CA ASN A 327 1.99 -3.73 27.17
C ASN A 327 0.49 -3.85 27.51
N VAL A 328 -0.27 -2.78 27.25
CA VAL A 328 -1.72 -2.69 27.51
C VAL A 328 -2.43 -1.94 26.38
N TRP A 329 -3.71 -2.25 26.20
CA TRP A 329 -4.58 -1.54 25.25
C TRP A 329 -5.49 -0.56 25.97
N LYS A 330 -5.53 0.68 25.49
CA LYS A 330 -6.40 1.75 25.99
C LYS A 330 -7.59 1.91 25.03
N LYS A 331 -8.81 1.92 25.58
CA LYS A 331 -10.03 2.20 24.81
C LYS A 331 -10.07 3.68 24.40
N LEU A 332 -10.40 3.95 23.14
CA LEU A 332 -10.60 5.31 22.61
C LEU A 332 -12.08 5.63 22.31
N GLY A 333 -12.88 4.62 21.94
CA GLY A 333 -14.32 4.80 21.67
C GLY A 333 -14.84 3.86 20.59
N ASP A 334 -16.07 4.07 20.15
CA ASP A 334 -16.75 3.16 19.21
C ASP A 334 -16.43 3.50 17.74
N VAL A 335 -16.56 2.51 16.84
CA VAL A 335 -16.41 2.70 15.38
C VAL A 335 -17.76 2.79 14.65
N PRO A 336 -17.88 3.57 13.56
CA PRO A 336 -19.13 3.83 12.83
C PRO A 336 -19.59 2.68 11.89
N VAL A 337 -19.04 1.48 12.07
CA VAL A 337 -19.41 0.26 11.34
C VAL A 337 -19.84 -0.84 12.30
N ARG A 338 -20.56 -1.85 11.80
CA ARG A 338 -21.05 -3.00 12.56
C ARG A 338 -20.05 -4.17 12.55
N ALA A 339 -18.85 -3.98 13.08
CA ALA A 339 -17.82 -5.05 13.12
C ALA A 339 -18.28 -6.28 13.92
N LYS A 340 -19.11 -6.05 14.95
CA LYS A 340 -19.70 -7.11 15.78
C LYS A 340 -20.60 -8.09 15.01
N SER A 341 -21.31 -7.63 13.98
CA SER A 341 -22.34 -8.46 13.32
C SER A 341 -21.79 -9.74 12.69
N ASN A 342 -20.55 -9.70 12.18
CA ASN A 342 -19.88 -10.83 11.54
C ASN A 342 -18.52 -11.15 12.20
N GLY A 343 -18.30 -10.76 13.46
CA GLY A 343 -17.02 -11.00 14.16
C GLY A 343 -15.78 -10.40 13.47
N GLY A 344 -15.94 -9.26 12.78
CA GLY A 344 -14.90 -8.59 11.98
C GLY A 344 -14.90 -8.92 10.49
N TRP A 345 -15.51 -10.03 10.06
CA TRP A 345 -15.55 -10.41 8.64
C TRP A 345 -16.35 -9.39 7.81
N GLY A 346 -15.78 -8.96 6.69
CA GLY A 346 -16.35 -7.91 5.83
C GLY A 346 -16.04 -6.48 6.26
N VAL A 347 -15.24 -6.28 7.32
CA VAL A 347 -14.71 -4.96 7.71
C VAL A 347 -13.27 -4.80 7.23
N ALA A 348 -12.99 -3.72 6.52
CA ALA A 348 -11.61 -3.27 6.29
C ALA A 348 -11.21 -2.28 7.39
N PHE A 349 -10.18 -2.62 8.16
CA PHE A 349 -9.50 -1.74 9.11
C PHE A 349 -8.05 -1.61 8.66
N LYS A 350 -7.62 -0.41 8.21
CA LYS A 350 -6.30 -0.19 7.59
C LYS A 350 -5.74 1.19 7.89
N SER A 351 -4.42 1.33 7.79
CA SER A 351 -3.73 2.61 7.70
C SER A 351 -3.95 3.25 6.34
N LEU A 352 -4.24 4.54 6.30
CA LEU A 352 -4.40 5.36 5.09
C LEU A 352 -3.57 6.64 5.26
N GLY A 353 -2.25 6.49 5.19
CA GLY A 353 -1.32 7.57 5.53
C GLY A 353 -1.39 7.93 7.01
N ASP A 354 -1.78 9.17 7.30
CA ASP A 354 -1.97 9.76 8.63
C ASP A 354 -3.36 9.50 9.25
N LYS A 355 -4.21 8.73 8.55
CA LYS A 355 -5.56 8.37 9.00
C LYS A 355 -5.77 6.86 9.17
N LEU A 356 -6.68 6.49 10.07
CA LEU A 356 -7.34 5.20 10.05
C LEU A 356 -8.43 5.20 8.98
N LEU A 357 -8.51 4.10 8.23
CA LEU A 357 -9.57 3.80 7.27
C LEU A 357 -10.41 2.64 7.81
N VAL A 358 -11.71 2.87 7.90
CA VAL A 358 -12.72 1.88 8.29
C VAL A 358 -13.78 1.78 7.21
N ILE A 359 -13.95 0.60 6.63
CA ILE A 359 -15.01 0.33 5.64
C ILE A 359 -15.81 -0.88 6.09
N GLY A 360 -17.13 -0.77 6.06
CA GLY A 360 -18.04 -1.88 6.40
C GLY A 360 -19.50 -1.44 6.44
N ALA A 361 -20.38 -2.33 6.87
CA ALA A 361 -21.79 -2.00 7.02
C ALA A 361 -21.99 -0.93 8.11
N SER A 362 -22.53 0.24 7.73
CA SER A 362 -22.71 1.38 8.66
C SER A 362 -23.54 1.01 9.89
N SER A 363 -23.19 1.57 11.06
CA SER A 363 -23.96 1.44 12.31
C SER A 363 -25.01 2.56 12.52
N GLY A 364 -25.11 3.52 11.59
CA GLY A 364 -26.02 4.67 11.70
C GLY A 364 -27.52 4.34 11.55
N PRO A 365 -28.41 5.30 11.88
CA PRO A 365 -29.86 5.12 11.82
C PRO A 365 -30.40 4.98 10.39
N SER A 366 -29.69 5.53 9.40
CA SER A 366 -29.92 5.22 7.99
C SER A 366 -29.51 3.77 7.74
N ARG A 367 -30.49 2.86 7.75
CA ARG A 367 -30.33 1.47 7.28
C ARG A 367 -30.17 1.39 5.76
N THR A 368 -29.29 2.21 5.19
CA THR A 368 -28.74 1.95 3.86
C THR A 368 -28.02 0.62 3.93
N GLU A 369 -28.49 -0.35 3.16
CA GLU A 369 -27.96 -1.73 3.20
C GLU A 369 -26.50 -1.81 2.74
N THR A 370 -26.01 -0.75 2.09
CA THR A 370 -24.67 -0.59 1.52
C THR A 370 -23.61 -0.36 2.59
N MET A 371 -22.37 -0.73 2.27
CA MET A 371 -21.21 -0.35 3.08
C MET A 371 -20.93 1.16 3.00
N SER A 372 -20.44 1.73 4.09
CA SER A 372 -19.93 3.10 4.19
C SER A 372 -18.41 3.08 4.42
N VAL A 373 -17.75 4.14 3.95
CA VAL A 373 -16.32 4.40 4.13
C VAL A 373 -16.17 5.55 5.12
N TYR A 374 -15.39 5.32 6.17
CA TYR A 374 -15.06 6.32 7.18
C TYR A 374 -13.55 6.46 7.32
N THR A 375 -13.09 7.69 7.54
CA THR A 375 -11.71 7.95 7.97
C THR A 375 -11.68 8.70 9.30
N CYS A 376 -10.60 8.55 10.05
CA CYS A 376 -10.35 9.26 11.29
C CYS A 376 -8.85 9.55 11.41
N SER A 377 -8.48 10.76 11.87
CA SER A 377 -7.15 11.02 12.40
C SER A 377 -7.21 10.73 13.90
N PRO A 378 -6.82 9.53 14.38
CA PRO A 378 -6.91 9.21 15.79
C PRO A 378 -5.87 10.00 16.59
N SER A 379 -6.19 10.24 17.86
CA SER A 379 -5.23 10.66 18.87
C SER A 379 -4.95 9.50 19.81
N ALA A 380 -3.72 9.43 20.31
CA ALA A 380 -3.33 8.46 21.32
C ALA A 380 -3.80 8.86 22.75
N ASP A 381 -4.26 10.10 22.97
CA ASP A 381 -4.87 10.50 24.24
C ASP A 381 -6.35 10.06 24.29
N PRO A 382 -6.74 9.14 25.20
CA PRO A 382 -8.13 8.70 25.35
C PRO A 382 -9.13 9.79 25.75
N LYS A 383 -8.66 11.00 26.12
CA LYS A 383 -9.51 12.16 26.41
C LYS A 383 -9.93 12.92 25.16
N GLU A 384 -9.21 12.78 24.05
CA GLU A 384 -9.57 13.45 22.81
C GLU A 384 -10.69 12.70 22.11
N LYS A 385 -11.69 13.44 21.64
CA LYS A 385 -12.89 12.85 21.04
C LYS A 385 -12.58 12.33 19.65
N LEU A 386 -12.79 11.03 19.41
CA LEU A 386 -12.76 10.45 18.08
C LEU A 386 -13.78 11.14 17.16
N VAL A 387 -13.30 11.64 16.02
CA VAL A 387 -14.12 12.21 14.94
C VAL A 387 -13.96 11.33 13.70
N TRP A 388 -15.09 10.77 13.25
CA TRP A 388 -15.17 9.96 12.04
C TRP A 388 -15.78 10.76 10.90
N GLU A 389 -15.06 10.83 9.77
CA GLU A 389 -15.47 11.51 8.55
C GLU A 389 -15.98 10.48 7.54
N GLU A 390 -17.26 10.53 7.16
CA GLU A 390 -17.84 9.67 6.14
C GLU A 390 -17.55 10.19 4.72
N SER A 391 -17.06 9.32 3.84
CA SER A 391 -16.83 9.64 2.42
C SER A 391 -18.16 9.72 1.67
N LYS A 392 -18.73 10.93 1.61
CA LYS A 392 -20.12 11.22 1.25
C LYS A 392 -20.66 10.64 -0.07
N ARG A 393 -19.83 10.22 -1.02
CA ARG A 393 -20.30 9.72 -2.34
C ARG A 393 -19.57 8.53 -2.97
N CYS A 394 -18.35 8.14 -2.57
CA CYS A 394 -17.62 7.00 -3.18
C CYS A 394 -17.70 6.97 -4.73
N CYS A 395 -17.46 8.11 -5.40
CA CYS A 395 -17.59 8.28 -6.86
C CYS A 395 -18.99 7.99 -7.47
N GLY A 396 -20.05 7.88 -6.67
CA GLY A 396 -21.36 7.37 -7.10
C GLY A 396 -21.46 5.84 -7.19
N VAL A 397 -20.40 5.11 -6.82
CA VAL A 397 -20.39 3.65 -6.80
C VAL A 397 -21.16 3.15 -5.58
N ARG A 398 -22.24 2.40 -5.82
CA ARG A 398 -22.94 1.69 -4.76
C ARG A 398 -22.08 0.52 -4.28
N LEU A 399 -21.40 0.70 -3.15
CA LEU A 399 -20.63 -0.37 -2.53
C LEU A 399 -21.54 -1.56 -2.19
N SER A 400 -21.01 -2.77 -2.38
CA SER A 400 -21.68 -4.04 -2.03
C SER A 400 -21.98 -4.12 -0.53
N HIS A 401 -22.55 -5.24 -0.08
CA HIS A 401 -22.85 -5.47 1.34
C HIS A 401 -21.65 -6.01 2.14
N PHE A 402 -20.59 -6.46 1.46
CA PHE A 402 -19.45 -7.16 2.08
C PHE A 402 -18.15 -6.94 1.30
N ILE A 403 -17.04 -6.67 2.00
CA ILE A 403 -15.67 -6.65 1.45
C ILE A 403 -15.09 -8.06 1.53
N LEU A 404 -14.66 -8.61 0.39
CA LEU A 404 -13.89 -9.85 0.36
C LEU A 404 -12.41 -9.58 0.67
N ASN A 405 -11.86 -8.48 0.17
CA ASN A 405 -10.49 -8.08 0.49
C ASN A 405 -10.23 -6.56 0.32
N CYS A 406 -9.31 -6.00 1.10
CA CYS A 406 -8.84 -4.62 1.01
C CYS A 406 -7.33 -4.51 1.35
N CYS A 407 -6.54 -3.88 0.47
CA CYS A 407 -5.17 -3.40 0.75
C CYS A 407 -5.09 -1.88 0.57
N VAL A 408 -4.21 -1.23 1.31
CA VAL A 408 -3.81 0.16 1.05
C VAL A 408 -2.37 0.17 0.54
N MET A 409 -2.17 0.76 -0.62
CA MET A 409 -0.86 1.03 -1.21
C MET A 409 -0.43 2.44 -0.85
N ILE A 410 0.81 2.60 -0.42
CA ILE A 410 1.44 3.89 -0.06
C ILE A 410 2.63 4.06 -1.00
N ALA A 411 2.45 4.80 -2.11
CA ALA A 411 3.38 4.90 -3.25
C ALA A 411 3.28 6.22 -4.04
#